data_AF-A0A7R9TEH1-F1
#
_entry.id   AF-A0A7R9TEH1-F1
#
_cell.length_a   1.000
_cell.length_b   1.000
_cell.length_c   1.000
_cell.angle_alpha   90.00
_cell.angle_beta   90.00
_cell.angle_gamma   90.00
#
_symmetry.space_group_name_H-M   'P 1'
#
loop_
_entity.id
_entity.type
_entity.pdbx_description
1 polymer ?
#
loop_
_entity_poly.entity_id
_entity_poly.type
_entity_poly.pdbx_seq_one_letter_code
_entity_poly.pdbx_strand_id
1 'polypeptide(L)'
;GGGGGGGGGAGAGGGAGGEGSPSTAAAVREEERRLATSVCERCGEPGVLADYARAFDVLVCRRCTKEEPERYELLPKGQARDEYVLSDRDLAPLRTLRRGNPRNHRWADLRLYIRVELARVQARKHGSAARAHAKRDAADAARAARDAKRRRREETRPAREA
;
A
#
# COMPACT_ATOMS: atom_id res chain seq x y z
N GLY A 1 9.77 -76.75 6.12
CA GLY A 1 10.15 -76.77 4.70
C GLY A 1 9.42 -75.64 3.99
N GLY A 2 10.16 -74.89 3.16
CA GLY A 2 9.66 -73.92 2.18
C GLY A 2 9.13 -72.61 2.78
N GLY A 3 9.52 -71.41 2.37
CA GLY A 3 10.37 -71.00 1.27
C GLY A 3 9.96 -69.59 0.81
N GLY A 4 10.96 -68.77 0.44
CA GLY A 4 10.85 -67.56 -0.39
C GLY A 4 10.20 -66.33 0.27
N GLY A 5 10.71 -65.10 0.12
CA GLY A 5 11.72 -64.57 -0.79
C GLY A 5 11.28 -63.18 -1.26
N GLY A 6 12.23 -62.25 -1.40
CA GLY A 6 12.05 -60.93 -2.03
C GLY A 6 11.29 -59.92 -1.17
N GLY A 7 11.65 -58.65 -1.07
CA GLY A 7 12.51 -57.78 -1.85
C GLY A 7 12.02 -56.36 -1.51
N GLY A 8 12.90 -55.48 -1.04
CA GLY A 8 13.36 -54.38 -1.87
C GLY A 8 12.72 -53.06 -1.43
N GLY A 9 13.48 -51.97 -1.49
CA GLY A 9 12.96 -50.62 -1.39
C GLY A 9 13.49 -49.82 -0.21
N ALA A 10 14.79 -49.49 -0.25
CA ALA A 10 15.29 -48.29 0.40
C ALA A 10 14.66 -47.07 -0.29
N GLY A 11 13.64 -46.48 0.34
CA GLY A 11 13.03 -45.23 -0.08
C GLY A 11 13.67 -44.07 0.67
N ALA A 12 14.80 -43.58 0.15
CA ALA A 12 15.32 -42.26 0.49
C ALA A 12 14.40 -41.20 -0.17
N GLY A 13 13.49 -40.64 0.61
CA GLY A 13 12.64 -39.51 0.22
C GLY A 13 13.09 -38.24 0.94
N GLY A 14 14.28 -37.74 0.60
CA GLY A 14 14.69 -36.39 0.96
C GLY A 14 13.89 -35.39 0.13
N GLY A 15 12.85 -34.80 0.72
CA GLY A 15 12.14 -33.64 0.21
C GLY A 15 12.48 -32.41 1.05
N ALA A 16 13.67 -31.86 0.82
CA ALA A 16 14.01 -30.51 1.23
C ALA A 16 13.27 -29.52 0.32
N GLY A 17 12.52 -28.59 0.91
CA GLY A 17 11.81 -27.56 0.15
C GLY A 17 10.70 -26.87 0.93
N GLY A 18 10.82 -26.78 2.26
CA GLY A 18 10.02 -25.84 3.03
C GLY A 18 10.65 -24.46 2.92
N GLU A 19 10.24 -23.68 1.93
CA GLU A 19 10.45 -22.23 1.89
C GLU A 19 9.60 -21.59 3.01
N GLY A 20 10.11 -21.76 4.23
CA GLY A 20 9.54 -21.22 5.46
C GLY A 20 9.76 -19.72 5.53
N SER A 21 8.81 -18.97 4.98
CA SER A 21 8.48 -17.63 5.48
C SER A 21 8.37 -17.67 7.01
N PRO A 22 8.83 -16.66 7.78
CA PRO A 22 9.12 -16.81 9.22
C PRO A 22 7.83 -17.01 10.02
N SER A 23 7.45 -18.27 10.22
CA SER A 23 6.19 -18.66 10.87
C SER A 23 6.37 -19.08 12.33
N THR A 24 7.60 -19.19 12.84
CA THR A 24 7.77 -19.62 14.22
C THR A 24 7.53 -18.42 15.15
N ALA A 25 6.73 -18.63 16.20
CA ALA A 25 6.55 -17.63 17.26
C ALA A 25 7.89 -17.19 17.89
N ALA A 26 8.95 -18.01 17.76
CA ALA A 26 10.31 -17.64 18.14
C ALA A 26 10.89 -16.53 17.24
N ALA A 27 10.77 -16.64 15.91
CA ALA A 27 11.27 -15.64 14.97
C ALA A 27 10.57 -14.28 15.14
N VAL A 28 9.25 -14.28 15.36
CA VAL A 28 8.49 -13.05 15.64
C VAL A 28 8.99 -12.36 16.91
N ARG A 29 9.23 -13.11 17.99
CA ARG A 29 9.76 -12.54 19.25
C ARG A 29 11.19 -12.02 19.10
N GLU A 30 12.01 -12.67 18.29
CA GLU A 30 13.37 -12.20 18.00
C GLU A 30 13.35 -10.90 17.18
N GLU A 31 12.50 -10.81 16.17
CA GLU A 31 12.25 -9.57 15.42
C GLU A 31 11.76 -8.46 16.34
N GLU A 32 10.78 -8.72 17.20
CA GLU A 32 10.27 -7.75 18.18
C GLU A 32 11.37 -7.28 19.14
N ARG A 33 12.23 -8.19 19.60
CA ARG A 33 13.39 -7.84 20.44
C ARG A 33 14.38 -6.96 19.67
N ARG A 34 14.66 -7.29 18.41
CA ARG A 34 15.54 -6.49 17.55
C ARG A 34 14.98 -5.09 17.31
N LEU A 35 13.67 -4.98 17.07
CA LEU A 35 13.01 -3.70 16.86
C LEU A 35 12.93 -2.88 18.15
N ALA A 36 12.78 -3.51 19.31
CA ALA A 36 12.79 -2.83 20.59
C ALA A 36 14.13 -2.12 20.89
N THR A 37 15.25 -2.70 20.45
CA THR A 37 16.59 -2.09 20.57
C THR A 37 16.99 -1.23 19.37
N SER A 38 16.18 -1.23 18.30
CA SER A 38 16.44 -0.39 17.12
C SER A 38 16.16 1.07 17.43
N VAL A 39 16.98 1.94 16.85
CA VAL A 39 16.91 3.40 17.02
C VAL A 39 16.13 4.03 15.87
N CYS A 40 15.41 5.10 16.18
CA CYS A 40 14.73 5.92 15.19
C CYS A 40 15.76 6.60 14.28
N GLU A 41 15.63 6.43 12.96
CA GLU A 41 16.52 7.08 11.97
C GLU A 41 16.44 8.61 12.00
N ARG A 42 15.38 9.18 12.60
CA ARG A 42 15.16 10.62 12.66
C ARG A 42 15.73 11.28 13.92
N CYS A 43 15.45 10.73 15.10
CA CYS A 43 15.85 11.32 16.38
C CYS A 43 16.88 10.50 17.18
N GLY A 44 17.19 9.28 16.75
CA GLY A 44 18.13 8.40 17.44
C GLY A 44 17.59 7.74 18.72
N GLU A 45 16.36 8.04 19.14
CA GLU A 45 15.74 7.43 20.32
C GLU A 45 15.31 5.97 20.04
N PRO A 46 15.42 5.06 21.04
CA PRO A 46 14.92 3.70 20.91
C PRO A 46 13.38 3.66 20.85
N GLY A 47 12.82 2.55 20.35
CA GLY A 47 11.37 2.34 20.33
C GLY A 47 10.73 2.69 18.99
N VAL A 48 11.19 2.03 17.92
CA VAL A 48 10.61 2.17 16.58
C VAL A 48 9.28 1.43 16.46
N LEU A 49 8.46 1.87 15.52
CA LEU A 49 7.18 1.25 15.20
C LEU A 49 7.39 -0.02 14.37
N ALA A 50 7.11 -1.18 14.96
CA ALA A 50 7.27 -2.47 14.28
C ALA A 50 6.43 -2.60 13.00
N ASP A 51 5.24 -2.00 12.97
CA ASP A 51 4.41 -1.97 11.75
C ASP A 51 5.06 -1.18 10.61
N TYR A 52 5.75 -0.09 10.92
CA TYR A 52 6.44 0.72 9.91
C TYR A 52 7.69 0.00 9.41
N ALA A 53 8.43 -0.63 10.31
CA ALA A 53 9.58 -1.45 9.96
C ALA A 53 9.16 -2.62 9.06
N ARG A 54 8.14 -3.39 9.44
CA ARG A 54 7.67 -4.53 8.64
C ARG A 54 7.05 -4.12 7.30
N ALA A 55 6.19 -3.10 7.30
CA ALA A 55 5.43 -2.75 6.11
C ALA A 55 6.23 -1.88 5.14
N PHE A 56 7.13 -1.00 5.63
CA PHE A 56 7.81 0.02 4.83
C PHE A 56 9.34 0.04 4.97
N ASP A 57 9.94 -0.83 5.78
CA ASP A 57 11.37 -0.81 6.17
C ASP A 57 11.79 0.56 6.70
N VAL A 58 10.88 1.23 7.41
CA VAL A 58 11.13 2.56 8.01
C VAL A 58 11.23 2.41 9.52
N LEU A 59 12.41 2.72 10.06
CA LEU A 59 12.69 2.70 11.49
C LEU A 59 12.37 4.08 12.11
N VAL A 60 11.11 4.29 12.48
CA VAL A 60 10.63 5.57 13.03
C VAL A 60 9.88 5.37 14.35
N CYS A 61 10.10 6.25 15.33
CA CYS A 61 9.38 6.25 16.60
C CYS A 61 8.04 6.98 16.52
N ARG A 62 7.13 6.72 17.47
CA ARG A 62 5.79 7.35 17.53
C ARG A 62 5.83 8.88 17.59
N ARG A 63 6.88 9.45 18.17
CA ARG A 63 7.06 10.89 18.28
C ARG A 63 7.32 11.51 16.91
N CYS A 64 8.34 11.03 16.20
CA CYS A 64 8.68 11.53 14.87
C CYS A 64 7.55 11.33 13.85
N THR A 65 6.75 10.26 13.97
CA THR A 65 5.58 10.10 13.10
C THR A 65 4.52 11.20 13.29
N LYS A 66 4.44 11.79 14.48
CA LYS A 66 3.50 12.89 14.80
C LYS A 66 4.10 14.26 14.48
N GLU A 67 5.41 14.41 14.62
CA GLU A 67 6.12 15.66 14.33
C GLU A 67 6.22 15.92 12.82
N GLU A 68 6.26 14.87 11.99
CA GLU A 68 6.44 14.99 10.53
C GLU A 68 5.39 14.17 9.75
N PRO A 69 4.09 14.51 9.87
CA PRO A 69 3.00 13.79 9.20
C PRO A 69 3.16 13.79 7.68
N GLU A 70 3.73 14.83 7.08
CA GLU A 70 3.99 14.92 5.65
C GLU A 70 4.88 13.81 5.09
N ARG A 71 5.67 13.14 5.94
CA ARG A 71 6.49 11.99 5.53
C ARG A 71 5.91 10.67 5.99
N TYR A 72 5.49 10.59 7.24
CA TYR A 72 5.20 9.31 7.90
C TYR A 72 3.72 9.00 8.03
N GLU A 73 2.82 9.95 7.78
CA GLU A 73 1.39 9.69 7.87
C GLU A 73 0.95 8.61 6.89
N LEU A 74 -0.01 7.80 7.33
CA LEU A 74 -0.58 6.70 6.59
C LEU A 74 -1.91 7.12 5.97
N LEU A 75 -2.01 7.02 4.65
CA LEU A 75 -3.20 7.37 3.89
C LEU A 75 -3.89 6.12 3.32
N PRO A 76 -5.22 5.98 3.48
CA PRO A 76 -6.01 4.99 2.75
C PRO A 76 -5.88 5.18 1.23
N LYS A 77 -6.04 4.08 0.48
CA LYS A 77 -5.99 4.07 -1.00
C LYS A 77 -6.74 5.23 -1.67
N GLY A 78 -7.97 5.53 -1.23
CA GLY A 78 -8.78 6.60 -1.80
C GLY A 78 -8.15 7.98 -1.61
N GLN A 79 -7.70 8.29 -0.39
CA GLN A 79 -7.01 9.55 -0.11
C GLN A 79 -5.67 9.65 -0.86
N ALA A 80 -4.88 8.58 -0.90
CA ALA A 80 -3.62 8.56 -1.65
C ALA A 80 -3.84 8.84 -3.16
N ARG A 81 -4.88 8.25 -3.76
CA ARG A 81 -5.25 8.47 -5.15
C ARG A 81 -5.61 9.93 -5.42
N ASP A 82 -6.42 10.52 -4.55
CA ASP A 82 -6.99 11.85 -4.75
C ASP A 82 -5.99 12.96 -4.37
N GLU A 83 -5.23 12.81 -3.28
CA GLU A 83 -4.22 13.80 -2.87
C GLU A 83 -3.00 13.81 -3.78
N TYR A 84 -2.48 12.63 -4.16
CA TYR A 84 -1.28 12.56 -5.00
C TYR A 84 -1.57 12.52 -6.50
N VAL A 85 -2.84 12.52 -6.90
CA VAL A 85 -3.29 12.39 -8.30
C VAL A 85 -2.66 11.17 -8.97
N LEU A 86 -2.64 10.05 -8.25
CA LEU A 86 -2.11 8.78 -8.71
C LEU A 86 -3.25 7.88 -9.18
N SER A 87 -2.96 6.93 -10.06
CA SER A 87 -3.91 5.90 -10.48
C SER A 87 -3.71 4.62 -9.68
N ASP A 88 -4.70 3.74 -9.70
CA ASP A 88 -4.61 2.43 -9.05
C ASP A 88 -3.42 1.59 -9.55
N ARG A 89 -3.00 1.78 -10.81
CA ARG A 89 -1.82 1.10 -11.37
C ARG A 89 -0.51 1.60 -10.77
N ASP A 90 -0.45 2.89 -10.40
CA ASP A 90 0.74 3.46 -9.76
C ASP A 90 0.81 3.08 -8.27
N LEU A 91 -0.35 2.88 -7.63
CA LEU A 91 -0.45 2.47 -6.22
C LEU A 91 -0.24 0.96 -6.02
N ALA A 92 -0.62 0.13 -6.99
CA ALA A 92 -0.52 -1.33 -6.90
C ALA A 92 0.87 -1.90 -6.55
N PRO A 93 2.00 -1.39 -7.09
CA PRO A 93 3.33 -1.90 -6.75
C PRO A 93 3.88 -1.36 -5.42
N LEU A 94 3.19 -0.43 -4.75
CA LEU A 94 3.68 0.19 -3.53
C LEU A 94 3.46 -0.68 -2.32
N ARG A 95 4.30 -0.50 -1.32
CA ARG A 95 4.17 -1.21 -0.04
C ARG A 95 2.95 -0.70 0.70
N THR A 96 2.28 -1.60 1.42
CA THR A 96 1.05 -1.26 2.14
C THR A 96 1.01 -1.88 3.52
N LEU A 97 0.41 -1.15 4.46
CA LEU A 97 0.02 -1.67 5.76
C LEU A 97 -1.47 -2.01 5.73
N ARG A 98 -1.83 -3.22 6.17
CA ARG A 98 -3.23 -3.65 6.29
C ARG A 98 -3.73 -3.44 7.71
N ARG A 99 -4.91 -2.86 7.84
CA ARG A 99 -5.61 -2.66 9.12
C ARG A 99 -7.07 -3.02 9.00
N GLY A 100 -7.63 -3.59 10.07
CA GLY A 100 -9.06 -3.84 10.18
C GLY A 100 -9.84 -2.57 9.89
N ASN A 101 -10.96 -2.72 9.18
CA ASN A 101 -11.75 -1.57 8.76
C ASN A 101 -12.50 -0.98 9.97
N PRO A 102 -12.26 0.30 10.34
CA PRO A 102 -12.83 0.90 11.55
C PRO A 102 -14.34 1.08 11.47
N ARG A 103 -14.92 1.09 10.25
CA ARG A 103 -16.38 1.19 10.08
C ARG A 103 -17.07 -0.15 10.31
N ASN A 104 -16.45 -1.24 9.85
CA ASN A 104 -16.98 -2.58 10.03
C ASN A 104 -15.87 -3.62 9.85
N HIS A 105 -15.60 -4.38 10.91
CA HIS A 105 -14.58 -5.44 10.90
C HIS A 105 -14.85 -6.57 9.88
N ARG A 106 -16.08 -6.71 9.37
CA ARG A 106 -16.44 -7.69 8.33
C ARG A 106 -16.07 -7.24 6.93
N TRP A 107 -15.83 -5.94 6.73
CA TRP A 107 -15.40 -5.42 5.44
C TRP A 107 -13.93 -5.71 5.20
N ALA A 108 -13.51 -5.66 3.94
CA ALA A 108 -12.12 -5.81 3.58
C ALA A 108 -11.24 -4.79 4.32
N ASP A 109 -10.07 -5.26 4.77
CA ASP A 109 -9.08 -4.44 5.45
C ASP A 109 -8.69 -3.21 4.64
N LEU A 110 -8.45 -2.11 5.36
CA LEU A 110 -7.88 -0.91 4.79
C LEU A 110 -6.45 -1.18 4.34
N ARG A 111 -6.15 -0.77 3.10
CA ARG A 111 -4.78 -0.62 2.61
C ARG A 111 -4.32 0.81 2.84
N LEU A 112 -3.30 0.94 3.68
CA LEU A 112 -2.67 2.20 4.04
C LEU A 112 -1.31 2.33 3.35
N TYR A 113 -1.03 3.52 2.84
CA TYR A 113 0.21 3.89 2.14
C TYR A 113 0.91 4.99 2.92
N ILE A 114 2.24 4.98 2.93
CA ILE A 114 3.02 6.02 3.61
C ILE A 114 3.29 7.21 2.68
N ARG A 115 3.14 8.44 3.18
CA ARG A 115 3.26 9.66 2.36
C ARG A 115 4.61 9.82 1.67
N VAL A 116 5.72 9.44 2.30
CA VAL A 116 7.06 9.51 1.69
C VAL A 116 7.18 8.69 0.39
N GLU A 117 6.53 7.52 0.31
CA GLU A 117 6.55 6.67 -0.87
C GLU A 117 5.65 7.25 -1.98
N LEU A 118 4.46 7.73 -1.58
CA LEU A 118 3.53 8.41 -2.49
C LEU A 118 4.15 9.66 -3.13
N ALA A 119 4.83 10.49 -2.34
CA ALA A 119 5.52 11.68 -2.82
C ALA A 119 6.62 11.34 -3.83
N ARG A 120 7.38 10.26 -3.59
CA ARG A 120 8.39 9.77 -4.55
C ARG A 120 7.76 9.35 -5.88
N VAL A 121 6.65 8.63 -5.84
CA VAL A 121 5.95 8.16 -7.05
C VAL A 121 5.31 9.33 -7.81
N GLN A 122 4.69 10.26 -7.08
CA GLN A 122 4.13 11.49 -7.66
C GLN A 122 5.20 12.33 -8.35
N ALA A 123 6.34 12.53 -7.70
CA ALA A 123 7.47 13.26 -8.29
C ALA A 123 7.98 12.58 -9.56
N ARG A 124 8.09 11.25 -9.57
CA ARG A 124 8.50 10.49 -10.79
C ARG A 124 7.48 10.63 -11.92
N LYS A 125 6.17 10.62 -11.61
CA LYS A 125 5.10 10.63 -12.61
C LYS A 125 4.79 12.02 -13.16
N HIS A 126 4.69 13.01 -12.28
CA HIS A 126 4.20 14.35 -12.60
C HIS A 126 5.28 15.44 -12.49
N GLY A 127 6.46 15.10 -11.96
CA GLY A 127 7.54 16.04 -11.66
C GLY A 127 7.34 16.77 -10.33
N SER A 128 6.14 17.31 -10.09
CA SER A 128 5.81 17.97 -8.82
C SER A 128 4.32 17.85 -8.49
N ALA A 129 3.98 18.01 -7.20
CA ALA A 129 2.59 18.03 -6.73
C ALA A 129 1.78 19.13 -7.44
N ALA A 130 2.35 20.34 -7.58
CA ALA A 130 1.70 21.46 -8.25
C ALA A 130 1.33 21.12 -9.72
N ARG A 131 2.22 20.45 -10.45
CA ARG A 131 1.95 20.01 -11.83
C ARG A 131 0.84 18.96 -11.88
N ALA A 132 0.84 18.02 -10.92
CA ALA A 132 -0.18 16.98 -10.84
C ALA A 132 -1.59 17.59 -10.65
N HIS A 133 -1.72 18.53 -9.71
CA HIS A 133 -2.99 19.21 -9.45
C HIS A 133 -3.42 20.11 -10.60
N ALA A 134 -2.52 20.95 -11.14
CA ALA A 134 -2.84 21.82 -12.27
C ALA A 134 -3.36 21.03 -13.49
N LYS A 135 -2.79 19.85 -13.77
CA LYS A 135 -3.26 18.96 -14.84
C LYS A 135 -4.67 18.41 -14.56
N ARG A 136 -4.96 18.05 -13.31
CA ARG A 136 -6.28 17.56 -12.92
C ARG A 136 -7.33 18.67 -13.05
N ASP A 137 -7.03 19.85 -12.53
CA ASP A 137 -7.96 20.98 -12.53
C ASP A 137 -8.28 21.44 -13.96
N ALA A 138 -7.28 21.47 -14.85
CA ALA A 138 -7.50 21.74 -16.28
C ALA A 138 -8.40 20.67 -16.94
N ALA A 139 -8.24 19.40 -16.57
CA ALA A 139 -9.07 18.32 -17.09
C ALA A 139 -10.51 18.40 -16.55
N ASP A 140 -10.70 18.78 -15.30
CA ASP A 140 -12.02 19.00 -14.69
C ASP A 140 -12.73 20.19 -15.32
N ALA A 141 -12.04 21.31 -15.53
CA ALA A 141 -12.58 22.47 -16.23
C ALA A 141 -13.01 22.12 -17.67
N ALA A 142 -12.18 21.35 -18.39
CA ALA A 142 -12.51 20.89 -19.73
C ALA A 142 -13.73 19.97 -19.78
N ARG A 143 -13.89 19.08 -18.78
CA ARG A 143 -15.10 18.24 -18.62
C ARG A 143 -16.33 19.09 -18.36
N ALA A 144 -16.26 20.01 -17.38
CA ALA A 144 -17.37 20.90 -17.05
C ALA A 144 -17.82 21.74 -18.25
N ALA A 145 -16.88 22.25 -19.05
CA ALA A 145 -17.20 23.00 -20.27
C ALA A 145 -17.89 22.13 -21.34
N ARG A 146 -17.47 20.87 -21.51
CA ARG A 146 -18.13 19.92 -22.43
C ARG A 146 -19.55 19.60 -21.97
N ASP A 147 -19.74 19.38 -20.68
CA ASP A 147 -21.06 19.09 -20.10
C ASP A 147 -22.00 20.30 -20.22
N ALA A 148 -21.50 21.52 -19.96
CA ALA A 148 -22.27 22.75 -20.16
C ALA A 148 -22.67 22.95 -21.63
N LYS A 149 -21.77 22.69 -22.58
CA LYS A 149 -22.07 22.72 -24.02
C LYS A 149 -23.12 21.67 -24.40
N ARG A 150 -23.04 20.47 -23.84
CA ARG A 150 -24.03 19.40 -24.06
C ARG A 150 -25.40 19.81 -23.54
N ARG A 151 -25.50 20.31 -22.31
CA ARG A 151 -26.76 20.81 -21.72
C ARG A 151 -27.38 21.90 -22.58
N ARG A 152 -26.61 22.92 -22.99
CA ARG A 152 -27.10 23.98 -23.89
C ARG A 152 -27.63 23.44 -25.22
N ARG A 153 -27.00 22.41 -25.81
CA ARG A 153 -27.48 21.79 -27.06
C ARG A 153 -28.78 21.00 -26.87
N GLU A 154 -28.96 20.38 -25.72
CA GLU A 154 -30.19 19.66 -25.39
C GLU A 154 -31.36 20.63 -25.14
N GLU A 155 -31.11 21.72 -24.42
CA GLU A 155 -32.09 22.80 -24.16
C GLU A 155 -32.53 23.51 -25.44
N THR A 156 -31.63 23.70 -26.41
CA THR A 156 -31.91 24.38 -27.68
C THR A 156 -32.35 23.42 -28.79
N ARG A 157 -32.55 22.13 -28.50
CA ARG A 157 -32.97 21.15 -29.51
C ARG A 157 -34.44 21.39 -29.88
N PRO A 158 -34.77 21.77 -31.13
CA PRO A 158 -36.15 21.96 -31.53
C PRO A 158 -36.94 20.66 -31.35
N ALA A 159 -38.19 20.77 -30.89
CA ALA A 159 -39.12 19.65 -30.87
C ALA A 159 -39.27 19.15 -32.31
N ARG A 160 -39.04 17.86 -32.55
CA ARG A 160 -39.37 17.25 -33.85
C ARG A 160 -40.88 17.34 -33.97
N GLU A 161 -41.37 18.14 -34.93
CA GLU A 161 -42.80 18.21 -35.27
C GLU A 161 -43.29 16.80 -35.59
N ALA A 162 -44.38 16.40 -34.92
CA ALA A 162 -45.04 15.10 -35.03
C ALA A 162 -46.27 15.22 -35.94
#